data_AF-A0A1M3M5L2-F1
#
_entry.id   AF-A0A1M3M5L2-F1
#
_cell.length_a   1.000
_cell.length_b   1.000
_cell.length_c   1.000
_cell.angle_alpha   90.00
_cell.angle_beta   90.00
_cell.angle_gamma   90.00
#
_symmetry.space_group_name_H-M   'P 1'
#
loop_
_entity.id
_entity.type
_entity.pdbx_description
1 polymer ?
#
loop_
_entity_poly.entity_id
_entity_poly.type
_entity_poly.pdbx_seq_one_letter_code
_entity_poly.pdbx_strand_id
1 'polypeptide(L)'
;MLAHALGGSAELDDLVARAYGVPPGPYSESVDRCLGLIKGILPQWRLHVGYGVSGVLPYASLTRGDCHFEAEAATVPLAILRVAAKVMPT
;
A
#
# COMPACT_ATOMS: atom_id res chain seq x y z
N MET A 1 -9.17 -11.96 -21.96
CA MET A 1 -9.46 -12.90 -20.85
C MET A 1 -8.99 -12.24 -19.55
N LEU A 2 -9.90 -11.58 -18.82
CA LEU A 2 -9.74 -11.08 -17.44
C LEU A 2 -9.66 -12.24 -16.41
N ALA A 3 -9.33 -13.45 -16.86
CA ALA A 3 -9.64 -14.71 -16.18
C ALA A 3 -8.65 -15.12 -15.08
N HIS A 4 -7.71 -14.24 -14.72
CA HIS A 4 -6.78 -14.42 -13.61
C HIS A 4 -6.79 -13.20 -12.66
N ALA A 5 -7.85 -12.40 -12.67
CA ALA A 5 -8.03 -11.37 -11.64
C ALA A 5 -8.16 -12.09 -10.29
N LEU A 6 -7.09 -12.07 -9.48
CA LEU A 6 -7.13 -12.63 -8.13
C LEU A 6 -8.00 -11.80 -7.16
N GLY A 7 -8.52 -10.65 -7.63
CA GLY A 7 -9.43 -9.77 -6.88
C GLY A 7 -8.81 -9.14 -5.65
N GLY A 8 -9.38 -8.04 -5.18
CA GLY A 8 -9.13 -7.56 -3.82
C GLY A 8 -9.46 -8.63 -2.78
N SER A 9 -8.79 -8.55 -1.64
CA SER A 9 -9.06 -9.39 -0.48
C SER A 9 -9.90 -8.59 0.52
N ALA A 10 -11.19 -8.92 0.61
CA ALA A 10 -12.10 -8.29 1.58
C ALA A 10 -11.60 -8.44 3.02
N GLU A 11 -10.98 -9.58 3.36
CA GLU A 11 -10.36 -9.80 4.67
C GLU A 11 -9.20 -8.83 4.93
N LEU A 12 -8.32 -8.64 3.94
CA LEU A 12 -7.22 -7.67 4.03
C LEU A 12 -7.76 -6.24 4.10
N ASP A 13 -8.78 -5.92 3.32
CA ASP A 13 -9.41 -4.60 3.29
C ASP A 13 -10.02 -4.23 4.64
N ASP A 14 -10.74 -5.17 5.26
CA ASP A 14 -11.29 -5.01 6.60
C ASP A 14 -10.18 -4.92 7.66
N LEU A 15 -9.10 -5.69 7.50
CA LEU A 15 -7.94 -5.61 8.39
C LEU A 15 -7.30 -4.22 8.31
N VAL A 16 -7.07 -3.69 7.11
CA VAL A 16 -6.53 -2.34 6.88
C VAL A 16 -7.44 -1.28 7.50
N ALA A 17 -8.76 -1.40 7.28
CA ALA A 17 -9.74 -0.47 7.83
C ALA A 17 -9.68 -0.40 9.36
N ARG A 18 -9.66 -1.56 10.02
CA ARG A 18 -9.53 -1.66 11.49
C ARG A 18 -8.18 -1.16 11.99
N ALA A 19 -7.10 -1.61 11.36
CA ALA A 19 -5.72 -1.29 11.71
C ALA A 19 -5.45 0.22 11.74
N TYR A 20 -5.97 0.94 10.76
CA TYR A 20 -5.71 2.37 10.59
C TYR A 20 -6.88 3.27 11.01
N GLY A 21 -7.98 2.70 11.53
CA GLY A 21 -9.14 3.47 11.95
C GLY A 21 -9.81 4.24 10.81
N VAL A 22 -9.83 3.66 9.61
CA VAL A 22 -10.38 4.29 8.39
C VAL A 22 -11.65 3.58 7.91
N PRO A 23 -12.50 4.23 7.07
CA PRO A 23 -13.68 3.57 6.52
C PRO A 23 -13.34 2.32 5.71
N PRO A 24 -14.18 1.26 5.73
CA PRO A 24 -13.99 0.10 4.86
C PRO A 24 -13.92 0.48 3.37
N GLY A 25 -13.10 -0.23 2.61
CA GLY A 25 -12.95 0.01 1.18
C GLY A 25 -11.93 -0.91 0.51
N PRO A 26 -11.85 -0.91 -0.83
CA PRO A 26 -11.07 -1.88 -1.61
C PRO A 26 -9.57 -1.54 -1.63
N TYR A 27 -8.92 -1.53 -0.47
CA TYR A 27 -7.51 -1.13 -0.31
C TYR A 27 -6.52 -2.04 -1.03
N SER A 28 -6.80 -3.33 -1.08
CA SER A 28 -5.93 -4.34 -1.68
C SER A 28 -5.92 -4.31 -3.22
N GLU A 29 -6.89 -3.64 -3.84
CA GLU A 29 -7.02 -3.53 -5.30
C GLU A 29 -7.06 -2.10 -5.84
N SER A 30 -7.31 -1.08 -5.00
CA SER A 30 -7.44 0.32 -5.44
C SER A 30 -6.24 1.18 -5.02
N VAL A 31 -5.47 1.61 -6.02
CA VAL A 31 -4.38 2.58 -5.82
C VAL A 31 -4.91 3.87 -5.22
N ASP A 32 -6.03 4.41 -5.70
CA ASP A 32 -6.61 5.66 -5.18
C ASP A 32 -6.99 5.55 -3.71
N ARG A 33 -7.54 4.40 -3.28
CA ARG A 33 -7.81 4.15 -1.85
C ARG A 33 -6.54 4.10 -1.03
N CYS A 34 -5.48 3.45 -1.52
CA CYS A 34 -4.17 3.46 -0.85
C CYS A 34 -3.57 4.87 -0.77
N LEU A 35 -3.65 5.66 -1.84
CA LEU A 35 -3.15 7.05 -1.84
C LEU A 35 -3.93 7.90 -0.83
N GLY A 36 -5.25 7.76 -0.79
CA GLY A 36 -6.11 8.41 0.19
C GLY A 36 -5.76 8.00 1.63
N LEU A 37 -5.54 6.70 1.86
CA LEU A 37 -5.08 6.17 3.14
C LEU A 37 -3.77 6.84 3.56
N ILE A 38 -2.71 6.74 2.76
CA ILE A 38 -1.39 7.31 3.09
C ILE A 38 -1.48 8.81 3.40
N LYS A 39 -2.23 9.58 2.59
CA LYS A 39 -2.44 11.01 2.83
C LYS A 39 -3.12 11.29 4.17
N GLY A 40 -4.04 10.42 4.59
CA GLY A 40 -4.74 10.53 5.87
C GLY A 40 -3.87 10.16 7.07
N ILE A 41 -3.17 9.02 7.01
CA ILE A 41 -2.45 8.47 8.17
C ILE A 41 -0.99 8.93 8.29
N LEU A 42 -0.38 9.34 7.18
CA LEU A 42 1.04 9.71 7.09
C LEU A 42 1.23 11.02 6.28
N PRO A 43 0.59 12.13 6.66
CA PRO A 43 0.54 13.36 5.84
C PRO A 43 1.90 14.03 5.59
N GLN A 44 2.91 13.74 6.43
CA GLN A 44 4.27 14.29 6.31
C GLN A 44 5.24 13.36 5.57
N TRP A 45 4.77 12.20 5.12
CA TRP A 45 5.59 11.23 4.41
C TRP A 45 5.42 11.37 2.90
N ARG A 46 6.53 11.24 2.17
CA ARG A 46 6.51 11.18 0.71
C ARG A 46 6.43 9.73 0.27
N LEU A 47 5.35 9.39 -0.46
CA LEU A 47 5.21 8.11 -1.13
C LEU A 47 5.85 8.16 -2.52
N HIS A 48 6.62 7.13 -2.86
CA HIS A 48 7.07 6.84 -4.22
C HIS A 48 6.68 5.42 -4.59
N VAL A 49 6.34 5.20 -5.85
CA VAL A 49 5.98 3.89 -6.40
C VAL A 49 6.77 3.69 -7.68
N GLY A 50 7.36 2.51 -7.85
CA GLY A 50 8.10 2.16 -9.05
C GLY A 50 8.16 0.64 -9.25
N TYR A 51 9.10 0.19 -10.07
CA TYR A 51 9.43 -1.22 -10.25
C TYR A 51 10.84 -1.48 -9.72
N GLY A 52 11.01 -2.63 -9.05
CA GLY A 52 12.32 -3.06 -8.53
C GLY A 52 13.34 -3.27 -9.65
N VAL A 53 14.59 -3.56 -9.28
CA VAL A 53 15.73 -3.66 -10.23
C VAL A 53 15.53 -4.70 -11.34
N SER A 54 14.71 -5.72 -11.10
CA SER A 54 14.35 -6.75 -12.10
C SER A 54 13.27 -6.29 -13.07
N GLY A 55 12.55 -5.21 -12.77
CA GLY A 55 11.37 -4.75 -13.51
C GLY A 55 10.12 -5.62 -13.31
N VAL A 56 10.19 -6.68 -12.50
CA VAL A 56 9.12 -7.69 -12.40
C VAL A 56 8.06 -7.33 -11.36
N LEU A 57 8.48 -6.85 -10.18
CA LEU A 57 7.57 -6.52 -9.10
C LEU A 57 7.50 -5.02 -8.87
N PRO A 58 6.30 -4.46 -8.66
CA PRO A 58 6.18 -3.10 -8.15
C PRO A 58 6.73 -3.01 -6.73
N TYR A 59 7.28 -1.85 -6.41
CA TYR A 59 7.66 -1.47 -5.05
C TYR A 59 7.07 -0.11 -4.68
N ALA A 60 6.91 0.10 -3.37
CA ALA A 60 6.55 1.39 -2.81
C ALA A 60 7.55 1.76 -1.72
N SER A 61 7.84 3.05 -1.61
CA SER A 61 8.68 3.59 -0.54
C SER A 61 8.07 4.82 0.13
N LEU A 62 8.23 4.93 1.44
CA LEU A 62 7.83 6.08 2.25
C LEU A 62 9.08 6.73 2.84
N THR A 63 9.23 8.03 2.60
CA THR A 63 10.37 8.82 3.10
C THR A 63 9.92 10.02 3.92
N ARG A 64 10.58 10.27 5.06
CA ARG A 64 10.42 11.50 5.87
C ARG A 64 11.74 11.87 6.54
N GLY A 65 12.38 12.94 6.08
CA GLY A 65 13.75 13.28 6.50
C GLY A 65 14.70 12.15 6.12
N ASP A 66 15.51 11.69 7.07
CA ASP A 66 16.46 10.59 6.88
C ASP A 66 15.81 9.19 7.03
N CYS A 67 14.52 9.12 7.39
CA CYS A 67 13.81 7.86 7.47
C CYS A 67 13.33 7.43 6.08
N HIS A 68 13.66 6.20 5.69
CA HIS A 68 13.22 5.58 4.45
C HIS A 68 12.81 4.13 4.68
N PHE A 69 11.63 3.78 4.20
CA PHE A 69 11.12 2.40 4.22
C PHE A 69 10.64 2.04 2.82
N GLU A 70 10.87 0.80 2.40
CA GLU A 70 10.41 0.28 1.12
C GLU A 70 9.83 -1.12 1.26
N ALA A 71 8.94 -1.50 0.34
CA ALA A 71 8.42 -2.85 0.23
C ALA A 71 8.02 -3.18 -1.21
N GLU A 72 8.30 -4.42 -1.64
CA GLU A 72 7.83 -5.01 -2.89
C GLU A 72 6.59 -5.87 -2.66
N ALA A 73 5.73 -5.99 -3.67
CA ALA A 73 4.60 -6.92 -3.65
C ALA A 73 4.16 -7.30 -5.08
N ALA A 74 3.21 -8.23 -5.18
CA ALA A 74 2.65 -8.66 -6.48
C ALA A 74 1.86 -7.55 -7.19
N THR A 75 1.36 -6.55 -6.46
CA THR A 75 0.59 -5.42 -7.00
C THR A 75 0.98 -4.11 -6.31
N VAL A 76 0.75 -2.99 -6.99
CA VAL A 76 1.01 -1.64 -6.45
C VAL A 76 0.26 -1.39 -5.13
N PRO A 77 -1.06 -1.65 -5.01
CA PRO A 77 -1.77 -1.46 -3.73
C PRO A 77 -1.13 -2.26 -2.59
N LEU A 78 -0.79 -3.52 -2.82
CA LEU A 78 -0.14 -4.35 -1.81
C LEU A 78 1.25 -3.82 -1.42
N ALA A 79 2.02 -3.29 -2.37
CA ALA A 79 3.31 -2.68 -2.07
C ALA A 79 3.15 -1.46 -1.15
N ILE A 80 2.14 -0.61 -1.43
CA ILE A 80 1.81 0.55 -0.60
C ILE A 80 1.38 0.12 0.81
N LEU A 81 0.50 -0.87 0.94
CA LEU A 81 0.05 -1.38 2.24
C LEU A 81 1.20 -1.98 3.05
N ARG A 82 2.10 -2.73 2.42
CA ARG A 82 3.27 -3.33 3.09
C ARG A 82 4.24 -2.27 3.60
N VAL A 83 4.50 -1.20 2.84
CA VAL A 83 5.38 -0.13 3.32
C VAL A 83 4.71 0.70 4.42
N ALA A 84 3.39 0.90 4.35
CA ALA A 84 2.63 1.56 5.43
C ALA A 84 2.75 0.80 6.76
N ALA A 85 2.62 -0.54 6.73
CA ALA A 85 2.78 -1.39 7.91
C ALA A 85 4.20 -1.35 8.51
N LYS A 86 5.24 -1.04 7.71
CA LYS A 86 6.60 -0.83 8.23
C LYS A 86 6.77 0.51 8.94
N VAL A 87 6.09 1.55 8.47
CA VAL A 87 6.17 2.91 9.03
C VAL A 87 5.29 3.07 10.26
N MET A 88 4.09 2.48 10.23
CA MET A 88 3.10 2.50 11.30
C MET A 88 2.66 1.07 11.58
N PRO A 89 3.41 0.33 12.42
CA PRO A 89 3.00 -1.00 12.86
C PRO A 89 1.71 -0.89 13.69
N THR A 90 0.80 -1.80 13.42
CA THR A 90 -0.56 -1.87 13.99
C THR A 90 -0.64 -2.81 15.17
#